data_AF-L7NWI8-F1
#
_entry.id   AF-L7NWI8-F1
#
_cell.length_a   1.000
_cell.length_b   1.000
_cell.length_c   1.000
_cell.angle_alpha   90.00
_cell.angle_beta   90.00
_cell.angle_gamma   90.00
#
_symmetry.space_group_name_H-M   'P 1'
#
loop_
_entity.id
_entity.type
_entity.pdbx_description
1 polymer ?
#
loop_
_entity_poly.entity_id
_entity_poly.type
_entity_poly.pdbx_seq_one_letter_code
_entity_poly.pdbx_strand_id
1 'polypeptide(L)'
;MKTLILMSMLSMLWWRNHILMMLMSLELLLLCSMLMIMNSSPNNSSFILILFLAMSVMLASMGLSMLVNMARTHMSSLSLPLIN
;
A
#
# COMPACT_ATOMS: atom_id res chain seq x y z
N MET A 1 -9.13 -2.18 17.16
CA MET A 1 -7.85 -2.19 16.40
C MET A 1 -7.52 -3.56 15.84
N LYS A 2 -7.42 -4.63 16.65
CA LYS A 2 -7.10 -5.99 16.16
C LYS A 2 -8.04 -6.48 15.04
N THR A 3 -9.33 -6.22 15.17
CA THR A 3 -10.36 -6.57 14.16
C THR A 3 -10.17 -5.82 12.84
N LEU A 4 -9.80 -4.53 12.88
CA LEU A 4 -9.55 -3.73 11.68
C LEU A 4 -8.35 -4.25 10.88
N ILE A 5 -7.28 -4.65 11.58
CA ILE A 5 -6.10 -5.26 10.95
C ILE A 5 -6.47 -6.60 10.30
N LEU A 6 -7.32 -7.40 10.96
CA LEU A 6 -7.76 -8.67 10.40
C LEU A 6 -8.61 -8.44 9.13
N MET A 7 -9.51 -7.46 9.16
CA MET A 7 -10.32 -7.09 7.99
C MET A 7 -9.46 -6.55 6.84
N SER A 8 -8.43 -5.74 7.11
CA SER A 8 -7.53 -5.24 6.06
C SER A 8 -6.71 -6.37 5.43
N MET A 9 -6.19 -7.31 6.25
CA MET A 9 -5.50 -8.52 5.75
C MET A 9 -6.41 -9.40 4.89
N LEU A 10 -7.67 -9.60 5.30
CA LEU A 10 -8.65 -10.34 4.51
C LEU A 10 -8.96 -9.63 3.19
N SER A 11 -9.08 -8.30 3.20
CA SER A 11 -9.39 -7.51 2.01
C SER A 11 -8.27 -7.56 0.95
N MET A 12 -7.00 -7.61 1.37
CA MET A 12 -5.86 -7.83 0.46
C MET A 12 -5.98 -9.15 -0.30
N LEU A 13 -6.33 -10.22 0.42
CA LEU A 13 -6.35 -11.56 -0.14
C LEU A 13 -7.51 -11.77 -1.12
N TRP A 14 -8.63 -11.08 -0.89
CA TRP A 14 -9.83 -11.24 -1.72
C TRP A 14 -9.72 -10.49 -3.05
N TRP A 15 -9.19 -9.27 -3.06
CA TRP A 15 -9.29 -8.38 -4.23
C TRP A 15 -8.06 -8.42 -5.15
N ARG A 16 -7.59 -9.62 -5.52
CA ARG A 16 -6.34 -9.81 -6.26
C ARG A 16 -6.29 -9.17 -7.66
N ASN A 17 -7.45 -8.92 -8.28
CA ASN A 17 -7.54 -8.43 -9.66
C ASN A 17 -7.39 -6.91 -9.78
N HIS A 18 -7.76 -6.15 -8.75
CA HIS A 18 -7.69 -4.68 -8.78
C HIS A 18 -6.51 -4.24 -7.92
N ILE A 19 -5.36 -4.08 -8.55
CA ILE A 19 -4.09 -3.73 -7.89
C ILE A 19 -4.24 -2.46 -7.06
N LEU A 20 -4.97 -1.47 -7.55
CA LEU A 20 -5.29 -0.23 -6.81
C LEU A 20 -6.01 -0.50 -5.47
N MET A 21 -6.98 -1.43 -5.45
CA MET A 21 -7.69 -1.82 -4.22
C MET A 21 -6.76 -2.56 -3.25
N MET A 22 -5.83 -3.36 -3.76
CA MET A 22 -4.79 -3.96 -2.92
C MET A 22 -3.88 -2.90 -2.29
N LEU A 23 -3.45 -1.88 -3.03
CA LEU A 23 -2.64 -0.79 -2.47
C LEU A 23 -3.38 -0.02 -1.37
N MET A 24 -4.66 0.29 -1.57
CA MET A 24 -5.48 0.97 -0.55
C MET A 24 -5.60 0.13 0.74
N SER A 25 -5.77 -1.19 0.62
CA SER A 25 -5.79 -2.06 1.80
C SER A 25 -4.43 -2.13 2.53
N LEU A 26 -3.33 -1.94 1.82
CA LEU A 26 -1.97 -1.90 2.38
C LEU A 26 -1.70 -0.61 3.15
N GLU A 27 -2.14 0.53 2.61
CA GLU A 27 -2.05 1.82 3.28
C GLU A 27 -2.89 1.85 4.57
N LEU A 28 -4.10 1.26 4.54
CA LEU A 28 -4.94 1.10 5.72
C LEU A 28 -4.28 0.23 6.81
N LEU A 29 -3.56 -0.82 6.40
CA LEU A 29 -2.83 -1.69 7.33
C LEU A 29 -1.65 -0.97 7.98
N LEU A 30 -0.88 -0.20 7.20
CA LEU A 30 0.20 0.65 7.70
C LEU A 30 -0.34 1.68 8.71
N LEU A 31 -1.44 2.36 8.41
CA LEU A 31 -2.08 3.30 9.33
C LEU A 31 -2.56 2.64 10.63
N CYS A 32 -3.20 1.47 10.56
CA CYS A 32 -3.61 0.73 11.75
C CYS A 32 -2.40 0.32 12.62
N SER A 33 -1.29 -0.06 11.99
CA SER A 33 -0.07 -0.40 12.73
C SER A 33 0.56 0.82 13.42
N MET A 34 0.54 2.01 12.79
CA MET A 34 0.97 3.26 13.41
C MET A 34 0.13 3.61 14.64
N LEU A 35 -1.20 3.49 14.54
CA LEU A 35 -2.12 3.74 15.66
C LEU A 35 -1.91 2.76 16.81
N MET A 36 -1.56 1.49 16.51
CA MET A 36 -1.19 0.53 17.54
C MET A 36 0.08 0.93 18.27
N ILE A 37 1.12 1.38 17.54
CA ILE A 37 2.38 1.85 18.13
C ILE A 37 2.15 3.07 19.02
N MET A 38 1.34 4.04 18.57
CA MET A 38 0.95 5.20 19.38
C MET A 38 0.28 4.79 20.69
N ASN A 39 -0.66 3.85 20.64
CA ASN A 39 -1.39 3.42 21.84
C ASN A 39 -0.53 2.60 22.81
N SER A 40 0.50 1.90 22.32
CA SER A 40 1.36 1.06 23.17
C SER A 40 2.54 1.80 23.81
N SER A 41 2.91 2.99 23.30
CA SER A 41 4.13 3.68 23.71
C SER A 41 3.87 5.14 24.13
N PRO A 42 3.63 5.38 25.44
CA PRO A 42 3.09 6.67 25.88
C PRO A 42 4.10 7.83 25.89
N ASN A 43 5.43 7.59 25.92
CA ASN A 43 6.35 8.67 26.31
C ASN A 43 7.59 8.95 25.43
N ASN A 44 7.99 8.11 24.47
CA ASN A 44 9.27 8.35 23.76
C ASN A 44 9.34 7.88 22.29
N SER A 45 8.21 7.52 21.69
CA SER A 45 8.17 6.95 20.32
C SER A 45 7.85 7.97 19.23
N SER A 46 7.76 9.26 19.53
CA SER A 46 7.39 10.30 18.53
C SER A 46 8.34 10.34 17.33
N PHE A 47 9.66 10.20 17.56
CA PHE A 47 10.63 10.14 16.46
C PHE A 47 10.44 8.87 15.59
N ILE A 48 10.20 7.73 16.22
CA ILE A 48 9.90 6.47 15.52
C ILE A 48 8.60 6.57 14.73
N LEU A 49 7.58 7.26 15.24
CA LEU A 49 6.31 7.46 14.55
C LEU A 49 6.47 8.35 13.31
N ILE A 50 7.25 9.43 13.40
CA ILE A 50 7.53 10.31 12.26
C ILE A 50 8.32 9.54 11.18
N LEU A 51 9.33 8.77 11.59
CA LEU A 51 10.12 7.97 10.66
C LEU A 51 9.28 6.87 10.01
N PHE A 52 8.40 6.22 10.78
CA PHE A 52 7.43 5.24 10.28
C PHE A 52 6.48 5.86 9.25
N LEU A 53 5.96 7.06 9.52
CA LEU A 53 5.07 7.78 8.60
C LEU A 53 5.78 8.10 7.29
N ALA A 54 7.00 8.64 7.33
CA ALA A 54 7.78 8.95 6.13
C ALA A 54 8.04 7.69 5.28
N MET A 55 8.42 6.58 5.92
CA MET A 55 8.62 5.30 5.23
C MET A 55 7.31 4.78 4.60
N SER A 56 6.17 4.92 5.29
CA SER A 56 4.87 4.47 4.77
C SER A 56 4.45 5.24 3.51
N VAL A 57 4.69 6.56 3.48
CA VAL A 57 4.40 7.41 2.30
C VAL A 57 5.32 7.07 1.13
N MET A 58 6.62 6.82 1.39
CA MET A 58 7.55 6.39 0.33
C MET A 58 7.19 5.00 -0.24
N LEU A 59 6.75 4.07 0.59
CA LEU A 59 6.29 2.75 0.13
C LEU A 59 5.02 2.87 -0.73
N ALA A 60 4.09 3.76 -0.36
CA ALA A 60 2.90 4.03 -1.15
C ALA A 60 3.25 4.62 -2.52
N SER A 61 4.13 5.64 -2.57
CA SER A 61 4.56 6.25 -3.85
C SER A 61 5.30 5.25 -4.75
N MET A 62 6.17 4.42 -4.16
CA MET A 62 6.82 3.32 -4.86
C MET A 62 5.79 2.34 -5.45
N GLY A 63 4.81 1.91 -4.67
CA GLY A 63 3.72 1.05 -5.13
C GLY A 63 2.94 1.66 -6.31
N LEU A 64 2.60 2.95 -6.23
CA LEU A 64 1.89 3.65 -7.32
C LEU A 64 2.76 3.74 -8.58
N SER A 65 4.06 4.04 -8.46
CA SER A 65 4.96 4.11 -9.61
C SER A 65 5.07 2.76 -10.35
N MET A 66 5.09 1.65 -9.59
CA MET A 66 5.06 0.29 -10.17
C MET A 66 3.73 0.03 -10.89
N LEU A 67 2.61 0.46 -10.32
CA LEU A 67 1.29 0.34 -10.95
C LEU A 67 1.24 1.10 -12.28
N VAL A 68 1.77 2.33 -12.32
CA VAL A 68 1.86 3.13 -13.56
C VAL A 68 2.74 2.44 -14.59
N ASN A 69 3.87 1.84 -14.18
CA ASN A 69 4.74 1.10 -15.10
C ASN A 69 4.03 -0.13 -15.70
N MET A 70 3.29 -0.89 -14.88
CA MET A 70 2.47 -2.03 -15.34
C MET A 70 1.37 -1.59 -16.30
N ALA A 71 0.71 -0.46 -16.04
CA ALA A 71 -0.31 0.08 -16.93
C ALA A 71 0.28 0.46 -18.31
N ARG A 72 1.50 1.02 -18.34
CA ARG A 72 2.19 1.37 -19.59
C ARG A 72 2.62 0.14 -20.38
N THR A 73 3.17 -0.89 -19.73
CA THR A 73 3.59 -2.12 -20.44
C THR A 73 2.42 -2.88 -21.04
N HIS A 74 1.27 -2.89 -20.36
CA HIS A 74 0.05 -3.55 -20.83
C HIS A 74 -0.59 -2.84 -22.04
N MET A 75 -0.42 -1.52 -22.15
CA MET A 75 -0.86 -0.74 -23.32
C MET A 75 0.14 -0.85 -24.47
N SER A 76 1.44 -0.85 -24.19
CA SER A 76 2.46 -0.98 -25.23
C SER A 76 2.46 -2.35 -25.91
N SER A 77 2.16 -3.42 -25.18
CA SER A 77 2.08 -4.77 -25.77
C SER A 77 0.89 -4.92 -26.73
N LEU A 78 -0.18 -4.15 -26.53
CA LEU A 78 -1.36 -4.17 -27.41
C LEU A 78 -1.12 -3.38 -28.72
N SER A 79 -0.30 -2.33 -28.69
CA SER A 79 -0.06 -1.46 -29.86
C SER A 79 0.95 -2.00 -30.88
N LEU A 80 1.57 -3.16 -30.63
CA LEU A 80 2.74 -3.63 -31.40
C LEU A 80 2.55 -4.74 -32.46
N PRO A 81 1.36 -5.31 -32.80
CA PRO A 81 1.30 -6.30 -33.90
C PRO A 81 0.88 -5.71 -35.25
N LEU A 82 0.79 -4.38 -35.44
CA LEU A 82 0.24 -3.78 -36.68
C LEU A 82 1.26 -3.05 -37.57
N ILE A 83 2.56 -3.33 -37.42
CA ILE A 83 3.56 -2.87 -38.40
C ILE A 83 4.31 -4.11 -38.91
N ASN A 84 3.70 -4.76 -39.89
CA ASN A 84 4.34 -5.56 -40.94
C ASN A 84 3.43 -5.52 -42.17
#